data_AF-A0A7J3MGB4-F1
#
_entry.id   AF-A0A7J3MGB4-F1
#
_cell.length_a   1.000
_cell.length_b   1.000
_cell.length_c   1.000
_cell.angle_alpha   90.00
_cell.angle_beta   90.00
_cell.angle_gamma   90.00
#
_symmetry.space_group_name_H-M   'P 1'
#
loop_
_entity.id
_entity.type
_entity.pdbx_description
1 polymer ?
#
loop_
_entity_poly.entity_id
_entity_poly.type
_entity_poly.pdbx_seq_one_letter_code
_entity_poly.pdbx_strand_id
1 'polypeptide(L)'
;MAILINEETRVIVQGITGRTGEFAARYMLEYGTKIVGGVTPGRGGLNVWGVPVYNSVEELKKAHGEVDASVILVPPQEVKKAAFEAINSNIKILQIPTEHVPVHDVLEIIAYARVKEVRIIGPGSFGTISTGKAVLGWVGGSIENAREAFKPGSIGVISRSGGQTTTVSWSICRAGLGITTAVHVGAEPLLGTVEAELLEMFE
;
A
#
# COMPACT_ATOMS: atom_id res chain seq x y z
N MET A 1 -6.97 -8.77 -15.60
CA MET A 1 -7.67 -7.63 -14.96
C MET A 1 -6.92 -7.30 -13.68
N ALA A 2 -6.55 -6.03 -13.46
CA ALA A 2 -5.89 -5.60 -12.23
C ALA A 2 -6.94 -5.10 -11.23
N ILE A 3 -6.78 -5.43 -9.94
CA ILE A 3 -7.66 -4.94 -8.87
C ILE A 3 -6.91 -3.94 -7.99
N LEU A 4 -7.66 -3.09 -7.27
CA LEU A 4 -7.20 -2.07 -6.33
C LEU A 4 -6.37 -0.93 -6.94
N ILE A 5 -5.31 -1.25 -7.67
CA ILE A 5 -4.33 -0.28 -8.18
C ILE A 5 -3.93 -0.58 -9.63
N ASN A 6 -3.53 0.47 -10.33
CA ASN A 6 -3.05 0.46 -11.70
C ASN A 6 -1.97 1.54 -11.91
N GLU A 7 -1.48 1.67 -13.15
CA GLU A 7 -0.47 2.64 -13.59
C GLU A 7 -0.89 4.12 -13.43
N GLU A 8 -2.19 4.40 -13.33
CA GLU A 8 -2.73 5.75 -13.15
C GLU A 8 -2.87 6.14 -11.68
N THR A 9 -2.87 5.14 -10.79
CA THR A 9 -3.10 5.31 -9.35
C THR A 9 -2.07 6.26 -8.75
N ARG A 10 -2.55 7.38 -8.21
CA ARG A 10 -1.75 8.42 -7.59
C ARG A 10 -1.58 8.13 -6.10
N VAL A 11 -0.33 7.96 -5.69
CA VAL A 11 0.00 7.45 -4.35
C VAL A 11 0.70 8.50 -3.52
N ILE A 12 0.37 8.58 -2.23
CA ILE A 12 1.19 9.29 -1.24
C ILE A 12 1.82 8.32 -0.24
N VAL A 13 2.92 8.75 0.38
CA VAL A 13 3.59 8.00 1.45
C VAL A 13 3.58 8.82 2.74
N GLN A 14 2.82 8.37 3.74
CA GLN A 14 2.84 8.97 5.07
C GLN A 14 3.97 8.33 5.89
N GLY A 15 4.86 9.14 6.45
CA GLY A 15 6.11 8.69 7.07
C GLY A 15 7.26 8.50 6.08
N ILE A 16 7.23 9.16 4.91
CA ILE A 16 8.21 8.97 3.82
C ILE A 16 9.67 9.19 4.24
N THR A 17 9.92 10.08 5.20
CA THR A 17 11.28 10.42 5.68
C THR A 17 11.81 9.47 6.77
N GLY A 18 11.04 8.42 7.11
CA GLY A 18 11.49 7.36 8.01
C GLY A 18 12.22 6.29 7.21
N ARG A 19 13.09 5.50 7.85
CA ARG A 19 13.89 4.45 7.18
C ARG A 19 13.06 3.53 6.27
N THR A 20 11.94 3.02 6.78
CA THR A 20 11.04 2.14 6.00
C THR A 20 10.28 2.92 4.93
N GLY A 21 9.89 4.17 5.22
CA GLY A 21 9.26 5.09 4.27
C GLY A 21 10.16 5.36 3.05
N GLU A 22 11.43 5.69 3.29
CA GLU A 22 12.41 5.94 2.23
C GLU A 22 12.64 4.68 1.40
N PHE A 23 12.80 3.53 2.05
CA PHE A 23 12.96 2.24 1.37
C PHE A 23 11.77 1.90 0.48
N ALA A 24 10.55 1.96 1.04
CA ALA A 24 9.33 1.64 0.30
C ALA A 24 9.08 2.64 -0.83
N ALA A 25 9.31 3.94 -0.60
CA ALA A 25 9.16 4.96 -1.63
C ALA A 25 10.12 4.69 -2.81
N ARG A 26 11.39 4.39 -2.52
CA ARG A 26 12.36 4.03 -3.56
C ARG A 26 11.93 2.79 -4.34
N TYR A 27 11.55 1.73 -3.63
CA TYR A 27 11.08 0.49 -4.23
C TYR A 27 9.87 0.73 -5.16
N MET A 28 8.87 1.48 -4.68
CA MET A 28 7.66 1.80 -5.43
C MET A 28 7.97 2.63 -6.69
N LEU A 29 8.88 3.61 -6.60
CA LEU A 29 9.35 4.40 -7.74
C LEU A 29 10.08 3.53 -8.77
N GLU A 30 11.00 2.68 -8.32
CA GLU A 30 11.77 1.77 -9.19
C GLU A 30 10.88 0.72 -9.89
N TYR A 31 9.75 0.37 -9.28
CA TYR A 31 8.72 -0.48 -9.89
C TYR A 31 7.86 0.28 -10.92
N GLY A 32 7.75 1.61 -10.81
CA GLY A 32 6.96 2.45 -11.71
C GLY A 32 5.68 3.04 -11.10
N THR A 33 5.52 2.97 -9.77
CA THR A 33 4.36 3.55 -9.08
C THR A 33 4.42 5.07 -9.08
N LYS A 34 3.29 5.71 -9.35
CA LYS A 34 3.17 7.18 -9.37
C LYS A 34 3.03 7.76 -7.97
N ILE A 35 4.16 7.97 -7.30
CA ILE A 35 4.19 8.70 -6.02
C ILE A 35 4.12 10.20 -6.28
N VAL A 36 3.06 10.85 -5.81
CA VAL A 36 2.85 12.30 -6.03
C VAL A 36 3.40 13.17 -4.90
N GLY A 37 3.61 12.60 -3.72
CA GLY A 37 4.18 13.31 -2.58
C GLY A 37 4.31 12.41 -1.36
N GLY A 38 5.03 12.88 -0.36
CA GLY A 38 5.06 12.24 0.96
C GLY A 38 4.70 13.21 2.07
N VAL A 39 4.30 12.67 3.20
CA VAL A 39 3.89 13.45 4.37
C VAL A 39 4.72 13.04 5.57
N THR A 40 5.41 13.99 6.18
CA THR A 40 5.99 13.84 7.52
C THR A 40 5.81 15.16 8.27
N PRO A 41 4.97 15.20 9.32
CA PRO A 41 4.77 16.42 10.12
C PRO A 41 6.08 17.00 10.65
N GLY A 42 6.29 18.30 10.43
CA GLY A 42 7.51 19.02 10.84
C GLY A 42 8.70 18.85 9.89
N ARG A 43 8.52 18.15 8.75
CA ARG A 43 9.55 17.95 7.73
C ARG A 43 9.09 18.35 6.32
N GLY A 44 8.05 19.16 6.20
CA GLY A 44 7.63 19.73 4.92
C GLY A 44 8.74 20.58 4.27
N GLY A 45 8.80 20.55 2.94
CA GLY A 45 9.84 21.21 2.14
C GLY A 45 11.06 20.34 1.84
N LEU A 46 11.18 19.16 2.46
CA LEU A 46 12.21 18.17 2.10
C LEU A 46 11.88 17.44 0.79
N ASN A 47 12.85 16.68 0.31
CA ASN A 47 12.70 15.79 -0.84
C ASN A 47 13.27 14.40 -0.52
N VAL A 48 12.55 13.36 -0.90
CA VAL A 48 12.97 11.95 -0.75
C VAL A 48 12.88 11.28 -2.11
N TRP A 49 14.01 10.88 -2.70
CA TRP A 49 14.07 10.24 -4.03
C TRP A 49 13.38 11.02 -5.15
N GLY A 50 13.41 12.35 -5.11
CA GLY A 50 12.70 13.20 -6.07
C GLY A 50 11.25 13.51 -5.67
N VAL A 51 10.73 12.91 -4.60
CA VAL A 51 9.34 13.12 -4.12
C VAL A 51 9.30 14.27 -3.10
N PRO A 52 8.47 15.31 -3.31
CA PRO A 52 8.31 16.42 -2.36
C PRO A 52 7.62 15.95 -1.06
N VAL A 53 8.08 16.49 0.06
CA VAL A 53 7.55 16.19 1.40
C VAL A 53 6.74 17.37 1.92
N TYR A 54 5.59 17.08 2.52
CA TYR A 54 4.66 18.05 3.11
C TYR A 54 4.41 17.76 4.60
N ASN A 55 3.86 18.73 5.33
CA ASN A 55 3.55 18.55 6.74
C ASN A 55 2.21 17.85 6.97
N SER A 56 1.28 17.94 6.02
CA SER A 56 -0.03 17.28 6.08
C SER A 56 -0.50 16.79 4.70
N VAL A 57 -1.44 15.85 4.70
CA VAL A 57 -2.11 15.39 3.48
C VAL A 57 -2.88 16.52 2.81
N GLU A 58 -3.49 17.41 3.59
CA GLU A 58 -4.20 18.58 3.07
C GLU A 58 -3.27 19.51 2.29
N GLU A 59 -2.09 19.81 2.84
CA GLU A 59 -1.07 20.64 2.18
C GLU A 59 -0.62 19.99 0.86
N LEU A 60 -0.36 18.67 0.88
CA LEU A 60 0.00 17.90 -0.30
C LEU A 60 -1.11 17.96 -1.37
N LYS A 61 -2.37 17.73 -0.98
CA LYS A 61 -3.52 17.78 -1.91
C LYS A 61 -3.74 19.17 -2.49
N LYS A 62 -3.43 20.25 -1.76
CA LYS A 62 -3.46 21.62 -2.34
C LYS A 62 -2.44 21.78 -3.47
N ALA A 63 -1.27 21.14 -3.37
CA ALA A 63 -0.23 21.22 -4.39
C ALA A 63 -0.46 20.28 -5.57
N HIS A 64 -1.03 19.09 -5.33
CA HIS A 64 -1.11 18.03 -6.33
C HIS A 64 -2.54 17.68 -6.79
N GLY A 65 -3.57 18.09 -6.06
CA GLY A 65 -4.96 17.68 -6.30
C GLY A 65 -5.30 16.33 -5.69
N GLU A 66 -6.21 15.59 -6.33
CA GLU A 66 -6.71 14.31 -5.84
C GLU A 66 -5.65 13.20 -5.81
N VAL A 67 -5.80 12.31 -4.83
CA VAL A 67 -4.90 11.20 -4.51
C VAL A 67 -5.77 9.97 -4.29
N ASP A 68 -5.36 8.84 -4.87
CA ASP A 68 -6.16 7.60 -4.86
C ASP A 68 -5.81 6.71 -3.67
N ALA A 69 -4.51 6.63 -3.34
CA ALA A 69 -4.01 5.73 -2.30
C ALA A 69 -2.98 6.37 -1.37
N SER A 70 -2.96 5.90 -0.11
CA SER A 70 -1.97 6.27 0.90
C SER A 70 -1.27 5.03 1.44
N VAL A 71 0.07 5.03 1.40
CA VAL A 71 0.91 4.02 2.05
C VAL A 71 1.36 4.57 3.41
N ILE A 72 0.90 3.94 4.49
CA ILE A 72 1.05 4.44 5.87
C ILE A 72 2.24 3.75 6.55
N LEU A 73 3.37 4.46 6.61
CA LEU A 73 4.66 3.99 7.14
C LEU A 73 5.13 4.78 8.35
N VAL A 74 4.19 5.03 9.26
CA VAL A 74 4.43 5.69 10.54
C VAL A 74 4.55 4.66 11.68
N PRO A 75 5.14 5.03 12.83
CA PRO A 75 5.16 4.16 14.01
C PRO A 75 3.75 3.71 14.44
N PRO A 76 3.61 2.56 15.12
CA PRO A 76 2.30 1.97 15.43
C PRO A 76 1.33 2.91 16.15
N GLN A 77 1.84 3.74 17.06
CA GLN A 77 1.06 4.71 17.84
C GLN A 77 0.51 5.86 16.99
N GLU A 78 1.10 6.12 15.82
CA GLU A 78 0.72 7.22 14.93
C GLU A 78 -0.21 6.76 13.79
N VAL A 79 -0.39 5.44 13.62
CA VAL A 79 -1.15 4.87 12.49
C VAL A 79 -2.59 5.38 12.47
N LYS A 80 -3.27 5.45 13.61
CA LYS A 80 -4.66 5.95 13.69
C LYS A 80 -4.78 7.38 13.22
N LYS A 81 -3.90 8.26 13.70
CA LYS A 81 -3.88 9.67 13.31
C LYS A 81 -3.65 9.80 11.80
N ALA A 82 -2.66 9.09 11.27
CA ALA A 82 -2.32 9.10 9.85
C ALA A 82 -3.45 8.49 8.98
N ALA A 83 -4.12 7.44 9.43
CA ALA A 83 -5.25 6.84 8.72
C ALA A 83 -6.45 7.78 8.70
N PHE A 84 -6.78 8.41 9.83
CA PHE A 84 -7.89 9.36 9.91
C PHE A 84 -7.63 10.58 9.03
N GLU A 85 -6.39 11.08 8.99
CA GLU A 85 -6.00 12.18 8.10
C GLU A 85 -6.24 11.81 6.62
N ALA A 86 -5.81 10.61 6.20
CA ALA A 86 -6.02 10.13 4.84
C ALA A 86 -7.51 9.93 4.50
N ILE A 87 -8.29 9.31 5.41
CA ILE A 87 -9.74 9.12 5.25
C ILE A 87 -10.46 10.45 5.13
N ASN A 88 -10.16 11.42 6.00
CA ASN A 88 -10.75 12.75 5.97
C ASN A 88 -10.39 13.53 4.71
N SER A 89 -9.24 13.21 4.12
CA SER A 89 -8.77 13.76 2.84
C SER A 89 -9.35 13.05 1.61
N ASN A 90 -10.35 12.17 1.80
CA ASN A 90 -11.05 11.43 0.75
C ASN A 90 -10.15 10.47 -0.04
N ILE A 91 -9.08 9.95 0.56
CA ILE A 91 -8.24 8.91 -0.04
C ILE A 91 -8.94 7.56 0.15
N LYS A 92 -9.17 6.84 -0.96
CA LYS A 92 -10.07 5.66 -0.98
C LYS A 92 -9.37 4.34 -0.70
N ILE A 93 -8.04 4.29 -0.80
CA ILE A 93 -7.27 3.09 -0.52
C ILE A 93 -6.16 3.40 0.48
N LEU A 94 -6.14 2.68 1.60
CA LEU A 94 -5.05 2.72 2.56
C LEU A 94 -4.30 1.41 2.55
N GLN A 95 -3.00 1.46 2.28
CA GLN A 95 -2.08 0.36 2.49
C GLN A 95 -1.38 0.60 3.82
N ILE A 96 -1.55 -0.29 4.80
CA ILE A 96 -0.98 -0.16 6.14
C ILE A 96 0.01 -1.32 6.39
N PRO A 97 1.31 -1.14 6.09
CA PRO A 97 2.32 -2.12 6.41
C PRO A 97 2.70 -2.21 7.88
N THR A 98 2.44 -1.17 8.68
CA THR A 98 2.82 -1.14 10.09
C THR A 98 2.16 -2.28 10.87
N GLU A 99 2.99 -3.01 11.63
CA GLU A 99 2.60 -4.09 12.56
C GLU A 99 2.52 -3.56 14.00
N HIS A 100 1.90 -4.33 14.89
CA HIS A 100 1.75 -4.02 16.32
C HIS A 100 0.99 -2.72 16.59
N VAL A 101 0.04 -2.37 15.72
CA VAL A 101 -0.90 -1.27 15.95
C VAL A 101 -1.82 -1.65 17.11
N PRO A 102 -2.04 -0.77 18.10
CA PRO A 102 -2.95 -1.07 19.20
C PRO A 102 -4.31 -1.55 18.70
N VAL A 103 -4.81 -2.67 19.23
CA VAL A 103 -6.04 -3.33 18.73
C VAL A 103 -7.25 -2.39 18.72
N HIS A 104 -7.37 -1.52 19.74
CA HIS A 104 -8.43 -0.51 19.79
C HIS A 104 -8.32 0.53 18.67
N ASP A 105 -7.10 0.94 18.33
CA ASP A 105 -6.87 1.84 17.20
C ASP A 105 -7.25 1.18 15.88
N VAL A 106 -6.90 -0.11 15.69
CA VAL A 106 -7.31 -0.86 14.49
C VAL A 106 -8.83 -0.93 14.36
N LEU A 107 -9.54 -1.23 15.46
CA LEU A 107 -11.01 -1.27 15.47
C LEU A 107 -11.63 0.07 15.06
N GLU A 108 -11.13 1.17 15.61
CA GLU A 108 -11.63 2.51 15.29
C GLU A 108 -11.33 2.91 13.84
N ILE A 109 -10.14 2.59 13.33
CA ILE A 109 -9.77 2.81 11.92
C ILE A 109 -10.71 2.04 10.99
N ILE A 110 -10.95 0.76 11.24
CA ILE A 110 -11.82 -0.08 10.40
C ILE A 110 -13.27 0.45 10.45
N ALA A 111 -13.78 0.76 11.64
CA ALA A 111 -15.13 1.27 11.80
C ALA A 111 -15.31 2.61 11.04
N TYR A 112 -14.34 3.51 11.16
CA TYR A 112 -14.41 4.81 10.50
C TYR A 112 -14.27 4.68 8.97
N ALA A 113 -13.36 3.83 8.50
CA ALA A 113 -13.17 3.58 7.07
C ALA A 113 -14.42 2.96 6.42
N ARG A 114 -15.14 2.08 7.12
CA ARG A 114 -16.43 1.54 6.63
C ARG A 114 -17.48 2.63 6.44
N VAL A 115 -17.62 3.56 7.39
CA VAL A 115 -18.55 4.69 7.28
C VAL A 115 -18.18 5.61 6.10
N LYS A 116 -16.90 5.71 5.77
CA LYS A 116 -16.37 6.59 4.71
C LYS A 116 -16.13 5.88 3.38
N GLU A 117 -16.49 4.60 3.30
CA GLU A 117 -16.29 3.75 2.13
C GLU A 117 -14.82 3.77 1.64
N VAL A 118 -13.90 3.65 2.59
CA VAL A 118 -12.46 3.58 2.37
C VAL A 118 -12.01 2.14 2.56
N ARG A 119 -11.24 1.62 1.60
CA ARG A 119 -10.68 0.27 1.66
C ARG A 119 -9.32 0.30 2.37
N ILE A 120 -9.08 -0.68 3.24
CA ILE A 120 -7.84 -0.81 4.00
C ILE A 120 -7.21 -2.18 3.75
N ILE A 121 -6.00 -2.19 3.21
CA ILE A 121 -5.17 -3.39 3.12
C ILE A 121 -4.19 -3.37 4.31
N GLY A 122 -4.30 -4.37 5.19
CA GLY A 122 -3.60 -4.42 6.48
C GLY A 122 -4.51 -4.15 7.69
N PRO A 123 -3.96 -3.83 8.87
CA PRO A 123 -2.53 -3.56 9.13
C PRO A 123 -1.61 -4.78 8.99
N GLY A 124 -0.29 -4.57 9.07
CA GLY A 124 0.72 -5.60 8.87
C GLY A 124 0.82 -6.12 7.44
N SER A 125 0.41 -5.32 6.44
CA SER A 125 0.49 -5.71 5.03
C SER A 125 1.69 -5.10 4.31
N PHE A 126 2.68 -5.93 3.99
CA PHE A 126 3.82 -5.57 3.13
C PHE A 126 3.47 -4.98 1.76
N GLY A 127 2.30 -5.29 1.19
CA GLY A 127 1.92 -4.63 -0.04
C GLY A 127 0.90 -5.31 -0.94
N THR A 128 0.51 -4.55 -1.95
CA THR A 128 -0.34 -4.94 -3.07
C THR A 128 0.42 -4.65 -4.36
N ILE A 129 0.52 -5.62 -5.27
CA ILE A 129 1.22 -5.46 -6.55
C ILE A 129 0.30 -5.83 -7.69
N SER A 130 -0.02 -4.86 -8.55
CA SER A 130 -0.63 -5.11 -9.87
C SER A 130 0.50 -5.24 -10.88
N THR A 131 0.69 -6.44 -11.40
CA THR A 131 1.92 -6.84 -12.09
C THR A 131 2.15 -6.00 -13.35
N GLY A 132 3.34 -5.37 -13.42
CA GLY A 132 3.74 -4.48 -14.52
C GLY A 132 3.05 -3.12 -14.52
N LYS A 133 2.26 -2.79 -13.48
CA LYS A 133 1.48 -1.54 -13.40
C LYS A 133 1.90 -0.67 -12.22
N ALA A 134 1.72 -1.17 -11.00
CA ALA A 134 2.00 -0.43 -9.77
C ALA A 134 2.15 -1.38 -8.57
N VAL A 135 2.79 -0.87 -7.52
CA VAL A 135 2.93 -1.55 -6.23
C VAL A 135 2.74 -0.57 -5.09
N LEU A 136 1.95 -0.95 -4.09
CA LEU A 136 1.88 -0.26 -2.79
C LEU A 136 2.67 -1.09 -1.78
N GLY A 137 3.70 -0.50 -1.15
CA GLY A 137 4.59 -1.22 -0.23
C GLY A 137 5.80 -1.85 -0.94
N TRP A 138 6.25 -3.01 -0.47
CA TRP A 138 7.48 -3.69 -0.94
C TRP A 138 7.34 -5.22 -1.04
N VAL A 139 6.16 -5.71 -1.42
CA VAL A 139 5.97 -7.14 -1.67
C VAL A 139 6.97 -7.64 -2.74
N GLY A 140 7.62 -8.77 -2.49
CA GLY A 140 8.78 -9.22 -3.29
C GLY A 140 10.15 -8.81 -2.73
N GLY A 141 10.20 -7.83 -1.81
CA GLY A 141 11.38 -7.47 -1.02
C GLY A 141 12.47 -6.69 -1.76
N SER A 142 12.78 -7.05 -3.01
CA SER A 142 13.66 -6.29 -3.90
C SER A 142 13.06 -6.17 -5.29
N ILE A 143 13.52 -5.20 -6.08
CA ILE A 143 12.96 -4.97 -7.41
C ILE A 143 13.28 -6.14 -8.35
N GLU A 144 14.45 -6.76 -8.20
CA GLU A 144 14.86 -7.94 -8.96
C GLU A 144 13.96 -9.13 -8.63
N ASN A 145 13.77 -9.42 -7.35
CA ASN A 145 12.93 -10.51 -6.89
C ASN A 145 11.47 -10.30 -7.30
N ALA A 146 10.97 -9.07 -7.23
CA ALA A 146 9.62 -8.76 -7.67
C ALA A 146 9.43 -8.96 -9.17
N ARG A 147 10.38 -8.53 -10.00
CA ARG A 147 10.32 -8.76 -11.46
C ARG A 147 10.46 -10.24 -11.84
N GLU A 148 11.13 -11.04 -11.01
CA GLU A 148 11.19 -12.49 -11.21
C GLU A 148 9.90 -13.19 -10.77
N ALA A 149 9.37 -12.82 -9.60
CA ALA A 149 8.23 -13.47 -8.96
C ALA A 149 6.87 -13.07 -9.54
N PHE A 150 6.75 -11.85 -10.07
CA PHE A 150 5.50 -11.31 -10.59
C PHE A 150 5.65 -10.99 -12.08
N LYS A 151 5.19 -11.92 -12.93
CA LYS A 151 5.12 -11.74 -14.39
C LYS A 151 3.67 -11.61 -14.84
N PRO A 152 3.33 -10.75 -15.82
CA PRO A 152 1.94 -10.54 -16.23
C PRO A 152 1.24 -11.84 -16.65
N GLY A 153 0.00 -12.02 -16.20
CA GLY A 153 -0.88 -13.10 -16.64
C GLY A 153 -2.31 -12.94 -16.13
N SER A 154 -2.95 -14.06 -15.79
CA SER A 154 -4.39 -14.13 -15.50
C SER A 154 -4.74 -14.55 -14.07
N ILE A 155 -3.76 -14.86 -13.21
CA ILE A 155 -4.01 -15.42 -11.88
C ILE A 155 -3.90 -14.35 -10.79
N GLY A 156 -4.93 -14.23 -9.96
CA GLY A 156 -4.89 -13.44 -8.73
C GLY A 156 -4.29 -14.23 -7.56
N VAL A 157 -3.53 -13.56 -6.69
CA VAL A 157 -2.98 -14.17 -5.48
C VAL A 157 -3.39 -13.36 -4.26
N ILE A 158 -4.00 -14.02 -3.28
CA ILE A 158 -4.34 -13.42 -1.98
C ILE A 158 -3.63 -14.25 -0.91
N SER A 159 -2.93 -13.61 0.02
CA SER A 159 -2.20 -14.30 1.08
C SER A 159 -2.08 -13.46 2.35
N ARG A 160 -2.12 -14.11 3.51
CA ARG A 160 -1.78 -13.50 4.81
C ARG A 160 -0.30 -13.49 5.13
N SER A 161 0.50 -14.28 4.42
CA SER A 161 1.94 -14.35 4.61
C SER A 161 2.64 -13.59 3.49
N GLY A 162 3.42 -12.56 3.85
CA GLY A 162 4.15 -11.75 2.88
C GLY A 162 5.16 -12.57 2.07
N GLY A 163 5.88 -13.48 2.72
CA GLY A 163 6.79 -14.41 2.06
C GLY A 163 6.05 -15.30 1.06
N GLN A 164 4.95 -15.93 1.48
CA GLN A 164 4.16 -16.79 0.60
C GLN A 164 3.49 -16.04 -0.55
N THR A 165 3.15 -14.76 -0.36
CA THR A 165 2.65 -13.91 -1.47
C THR A 165 3.65 -13.89 -2.62
N THR A 166 4.94 -13.83 -2.31
CA THR A 166 6.02 -13.85 -3.31
C THR A 166 6.31 -15.27 -3.79
N THR A 167 6.45 -16.25 -2.88
CA THR A 167 6.82 -17.63 -3.23
C THR A 167 5.78 -18.34 -4.09
N VAL A 168 4.48 -18.16 -3.79
CA VAL A 168 3.39 -18.73 -4.59
C VAL A 168 3.35 -18.08 -5.97
N SER A 169 3.44 -16.74 -6.03
CA SER A 169 3.48 -16.01 -7.30
C SER A 169 4.65 -16.44 -8.18
N TRP A 170 5.85 -16.55 -7.59
CA TRP A 170 7.03 -17.06 -8.27
C TRP A 170 6.81 -18.49 -8.80
N SER A 171 6.24 -19.38 -7.99
CA SER A 171 5.98 -20.77 -8.39
C SER A 171 5.00 -20.85 -9.57
N ILE A 172 3.93 -20.04 -9.55
CA ILE A 172 2.98 -19.89 -10.65
C ILE A 172 3.69 -19.39 -11.92
N CYS A 173 4.53 -18.37 -11.79
CA CYS A 173 5.31 -17.84 -12.92
C CYS A 173 6.34 -18.82 -13.47
N ARG A 174 6.95 -19.65 -12.62
CA ARG A 174 7.88 -20.72 -13.03
C ARG A 174 7.15 -21.85 -13.78
N ALA A 175 5.88 -22.07 -13.51
CA ALA A 175 5.03 -23.00 -14.25
C ALA A 175 4.56 -22.46 -15.62
N GLY A 176 5.00 -21.26 -16.03
CA GLY A 176 4.65 -20.65 -17.32
C GLY A 176 3.33 -19.87 -17.30
N LEU A 177 2.74 -19.69 -16.12
CA LEU A 177 1.54 -18.85 -15.91
C LEU A 177 1.98 -17.43 -15.48
N GLY A 178 1.02 -16.55 -15.20
CA GLY A 178 1.32 -15.20 -14.76
C GLY A 178 0.26 -14.61 -13.85
N ILE A 179 0.64 -13.52 -13.19
CA ILE A 179 -0.10 -12.86 -12.13
C ILE A 179 -0.79 -11.60 -12.67
N THR A 180 -2.01 -11.37 -12.21
CA THR A 180 -2.72 -10.10 -12.40
C THR A 180 -2.36 -9.13 -11.27
N THR A 181 -2.83 -9.45 -10.07
CA THR A 181 -2.58 -8.72 -8.83
C THR A 181 -2.29 -9.73 -7.73
N ALA A 182 -1.24 -9.47 -6.93
CA ALA A 182 -1.00 -10.19 -5.69
C ALA A 182 -1.22 -9.24 -4.49
N VAL A 183 -2.01 -9.69 -3.52
CA VAL A 183 -2.37 -8.93 -2.33
C VAL A 183 -1.89 -9.69 -1.10
N HIS A 184 -0.95 -9.09 -0.37
CA HIS A 184 -0.70 -9.50 1.00
C HIS A 184 -1.76 -8.80 1.87
N VAL A 185 -2.68 -9.53 2.50
CA VAL A 185 -3.83 -8.88 3.18
C VAL A 185 -3.47 -8.31 4.56
N GLY A 186 -2.42 -8.85 5.18
CA GLY A 186 -1.94 -8.48 6.50
C GLY A 186 -1.82 -9.67 7.45
N ALA A 187 -0.90 -9.56 8.40
CA ALA A 187 -0.63 -10.60 9.39
C ALA A 187 -1.39 -10.40 10.72
N GLU A 188 -1.95 -9.21 10.95
CA GLU A 188 -2.60 -8.84 12.21
C GLU A 188 -3.94 -9.58 12.45
N PRO A 189 -4.40 -9.72 13.71
CA PRO A 189 -5.66 -10.41 14.03
C PRO A 189 -6.90 -9.72 13.46
N LEU A 190 -6.86 -8.40 13.31
CA LEU A 190 -7.93 -7.58 12.75
C LEU A 190 -7.43 -6.93 11.46
N LEU A 191 -8.11 -7.22 10.36
CA LEU A 191 -7.81 -6.68 9.04
C LEU A 191 -8.94 -5.78 8.56
N GLY A 192 -8.60 -4.71 7.85
CA GLY A 192 -9.59 -3.81 7.27
C GLY A 192 -10.31 -4.38 6.05
N THR A 193 -9.61 -5.20 5.26
CA THR A 193 -10.17 -5.96 4.13
C THR A 193 -9.74 -7.41 4.25
N VAL A 194 -10.70 -8.32 4.11
CA VAL A 194 -10.49 -9.76 4.23
C VAL A 194 -10.44 -10.43 2.86
N GLU A 195 -9.96 -11.67 2.84
CA GLU A 195 -9.75 -12.45 1.62
C GLU A 195 -11.05 -12.65 0.82
N ALA A 196 -12.19 -12.83 1.51
CA ALA A 196 -13.49 -12.98 0.87
C ALA A 196 -13.88 -11.71 0.07
N GLU A 197 -13.66 -10.52 0.63
CA GLU A 197 -13.95 -9.25 -0.06
C GLU A 197 -13.03 -9.02 -1.25
N LEU A 198 -11.79 -9.51 -1.20
CA LEU A 198 -10.84 -9.42 -2.31
C LEU A 198 -11.14 -10.42 -3.41
N LEU A 199 -11.64 -11.61 -3.05
CA LEU A 199 -12.01 -12.63 -4.01
C LEU A 199 -13.11 -12.11 -4.95
N GLU A 200 -14.12 -11.43 -4.40
CA GLU A 200 -15.19 -10.79 -5.19
C GLU A 200 -14.66 -9.76 -6.21
N MET A 201 -13.46 -9.20 -6.01
CA MET A 201 -12.87 -8.26 -6.97
C MET A 201 -12.18 -8.96 -8.15
N PHE A 202 -11.85 -10.26 -8.01
CA PHE A 202 -11.22 -11.05 -9.06
C PHE A 202 -12.23 -11.75 -9.98
N GLU A 203 -13.49 -11.86 -9.56
CA GLU A 203 -14.62 -12.42 -10.32
C GLU A 203 -15.26 -11.38 -11.26
#